data_AF-A0A7W1E6A4-F1
#
_entry.id   AF-A0A7W1E6A4-F1
#
_cell.length_a   1.000
_cell.length_b   1.000
_cell.length_c   1.000
_cell.angle_alpha   90.00
_cell.angle_beta   90.00
_cell.angle_gamma   90.00
#
_symmetry.space_group_name_H-M   'P 1'
#
loop_
_entity.id
_entity.type
_entity.pdbx_description
1 polymer ?
#
loop_
_entity_poly.entity_id
_entity_poly.type
_entity_poly.pdbx_seq_one_letter_code
_entity_poly.pdbx_strand_id
1 'polypeptide(L)'
;YALLLRGSGPSGAFSYVDHRWLAPTYLFLAIGTTAAAGLILLAGWSGQLKTSFLAVTAVLVISVSCLKVLPFLLRQTAPAALQRLRNVPYLQTRDAFTRRAYGMEGRIVPAEEIPPPRTSTDSAVSNAIAARYDGSLVYPGASGAVIVGDSLDVIAAPGLPRGVRRLAHAWSQQDMSLVSGDLPRNAKLVGTRDVRARVRAVAPIFAQGSYAAPLFRGDTLYWSIELYSASNFYPLSAHYRIAGAERAYFRHAATAVVHSVTGRTTLFPADMLDPVAKAWISRYPGLFASGAASWQGELSSAPPSDIDGTVQPQMPSTDSTFRARTTALYNRMRAALASGDLGTFGATFDTLGMLVSQPRQ
;
A
#
# COMPACT_ATOMS: atom_id res chain seq x y z
N TYR A 1 -5.50 10.05 22.77
CA TYR A 1 -5.36 9.86 21.31
C TYR A 1 -5.63 8.42 20.88
N ALA A 2 -5.00 7.40 21.50
CA ALA A 2 -5.19 5.98 21.13
C ALA A 2 -6.67 5.54 21.03
N LEU A 3 -7.55 5.99 21.95
CA LEU A 3 -9.00 5.73 21.90
C LEU A 3 -9.68 6.20 20.60
N LEU A 4 -9.20 7.30 20.00
CA LEU A 4 -9.76 7.83 18.76
C LEU A 4 -9.31 7.02 17.54
N LEU A 5 -8.18 6.31 17.64
CA LEU A 5 -7.68 5.42 16.59
C LEU A 5 -8.34 4.05 16.70
N ARG A 6 -8.36 3.47 17.90
CA ARG A 6 -9.00 2.19 18.22
C ARG A 6 -9.85 2.36 19.46
N GLY A 7 -11.15 2.52 19.25
CA GLY A 7 -12.14 2.56 20.31
C GLY A 7 -12.51 1.16 20.80
N SER A 8 -13.28 1.12 21.88
CA SER A 8 -13.70 -0.14 22.51
C SER A 8 -15.00 -0.71 21.94
N GLY A 9 -15.60 -0.04 20.95
CA GLY A 9 -16.80 -0.45 20.24
C GLY A 9 -16.56 -1.45 19.09
N PRO A 10 -17.64 -1.81 18.37
CA PRO A 10 -17.59 -2.77 17.26
C PRO A 10 -16.55 -2.39 16.20
N SER A 11 -15.77 -3.36 15.72
CA SER A 11 -14.72 -3.15 14.71
C SER A 11 -13.73 -2.02 15.06
N GLY A 12 -13.46 -1.85 16.36
CA GLY A 12 -12.56 -0.83 16.90
C GLY A 12 -13.13 0.60 16.85
N ALA A 13 -14.46 0.76 16.76
CA ALA A 13 -15.10 2.07 16.70
C ALA A 13 -15.05 2.78 18.06
N PHE A 14 -14.82 4.08 18.01
CA PHE A 14 -15.06 4.95 19.17
C PHE A 14 -16.55 4.88 19.52
N SER A 15 -16.84 4.62 20.79
CA SER A 15 -18.18 4.26 21.28
C SER A 15 -18.68 5.21 22.36
N TYR A 16 -19.95 5.06 22.73
CA TYR A 16 -20.54 5.79 23.85
C TYR A 16 -19.77 5.58 25.16
N VAL A 17 -19.28 4.36 25.42
CA VAL A 17 -18.49 4.04 26.61
C VAL A 17 -17.15 4.77 26.58
N ASP A 18 -16.53 4.88 25.40
CA ASP A 18 -15.26 5.58 25.24
C ASP A 18 -15.41 7.07 25.55
N HIS A 19 -16.46 7.70 25.01
CA HIS A 19 -16.73 9.12 25.22
C HIS A 19 -17.17 9.44 26.65
N ARG A 20 -18.15 8.70 27.19
CA ARG A 20 -18.79 9.07 28.45
C ARG A 20 -18.03 8.59 29.68
N TRP A 21 -17.26 7.52 29.57
CA TRP A 21 -16.61 6.87 30.71
C TRP A 21 -15.09 6.83 30.56
N LEU A 22 -14.56 6.21 29.52
CA LEU A 22 -13.11 5.98 29.44
C LEU A 22 -12.30 7.26 29.24
N ALA A 23 -12.71 8.15 28.34
CA ALA A 23 -11.99 9.40 28.11
C ALA A 23 -11.92 10.29 29.37
N PRO A 24 -13.04 10.56 30.09
CA PRO A 24 -12.97 11.23 31.38
C PRO A 24 -12.13 10.48 32.42
N THR A 25 -12.27 9.15 32.50
CA THR A 25 -11.49 8.33 33.45
C THR A 25 -9.99 8.48 33.21
N TYR A 26 -9.55 8.43 31.95
CA TYR A 26 -8.15 8.66 31.61
C TYR A 26 -7.68 10.06 31.96
N LEU A 27 -8.53 11.08 31.79
CA LEU A 27 -8.21 12.46 32.18
C LEU A 27 -8.04 12.57 33.71
N PHE A 28 -8.98 12.05 34.49
CA PHE A 28 -8.88 12.05 35.95
C PHE A 28 -7.67 11.24 36.45
N LEU A 29 -7.39 10.10 35.83
CA LEU A 29 -6.22 9.30 36.18
C LEU A 29 -4.92 10.04 35.84
N ALA A 30 -4.84 10.73 34.70
CA ALA A 30 -3.67 11.54 34.34
C ALA A 30 -3.45 12.69 35.34
N ILE A 31 -4.52 13.39 35.74
CA ILE A 31 -4.45 14.45 36.75
C ILE A 31 -4.03 13.86 38.11
N GLY A 32 -4.66 12.77 38.53
CA GLY A 32 -4.37 12.11 39.82
C GLY A 32 -2.95 11.55 39.91
N THR A 33 -2.45 10.94 38.83
CA THR A 33 -1.06 10.45 38.75
C THR A 33 -0.06 11.60 38.76
N THR A 34 -0.36 12.71 38.09
CA THR A 34 0.49 13.92 38.13
C THR A 34 0.51 14.54 39.54
N ALA A 35 -0.64 14.63 40.20
CA ALA A 35 -0.73 15.12 41.58
C ALA A 35 0.02 14.21 42.56
N ALA A 36 -0.11 12.89 42.41
CA ALA A 36 0.63 11.92 43.21
C ALA A 36 2.14 12.01 42.98
N ALA A 37 2.59 12.18 41.73
CA ALA A 37 4.00 12.41 41.42
C ALA A 37 4.52 13.67 42.14
N GLY A 38 3.75 14.76 42.15
CA GLY A 38 4.09 15.98 42.91
C GLY A 38 4.18 15.74 44.41
N LEU A 39 3.22 15.00 44.99
CA LEU A 39 3.25 14.63 46.41
C LEU A 39 4.46 13.75 46.76
N ILE A 40 4.84 12.82 45.90
CA ILE A 40 6.01 11.96 46.09
C ILE A 40 7.29 12.79 46.07
N LEU A 41 7.41 13.76 45.16
CA LEU A 41 8.56 14.68 45.12
C LEU A 41 8.67 15.51 46.42
N LEU A 42 7.55 16.05 46.91
CA LEU A 42 7.51 16.81 48.15
C LEU A 42 7.81 15.93 49.39
N ALA A 43 7.23 14.73 49.46
CA ALA A 43 7.42 13.79 50.56
C ALA A 43 8.83 13.18 50.58
N GLY A 44 9.43 12.98 49.40
CA GLY A 44 10.82 12.57 49.26
C GLY A 44 11.77 13.64 49.79
N TRP A 45 11.45 14.91 49.59
CA TRP A 45 12.24 16.02 50.15
C TRP A 45 12.06 16.17 51.67
N SER A 46 10.87 15.89 52.21
CA SER A 46 10.59 15.98 53.66
C SER A 46 10.94 14.73 54.48
N GLY A 47 11.45 13.66 53.83
CA GLY A 47 11.86 12.41 54.49
C GLY A 47 10.71 11.51 54.96
N GLN A 48 9.46 11.79 54.55
CA GLN A 48 8.27 11.04 54.99
C GLN A 48 7.93 9.87 54.06
N LEU A 49 8.77 8.82 54.04
CA LEU A 49 8.61 7.68 53.12
C LEU A 49 7.25 6.94 53.23
N LYS A 50 6.58 6.99 54.38
CA LYS A 50 5.27 6.34 54.58
C LYS A 50 4.15 6.98 53.75
N THR A 51 4.16 8.30 53.56
CA THR A 51 3.12 9.01 52.80
C THR A 51 3.29 8.79 51.30
N SER A 52 4.54 8.72 50.82
CA SER A 52 4.84 8.32 49.44
C SER A 52 4.33 6.91 49.12
N PHE A 53 4.57 5.94 50.00
CA PHE A 53 4.11 4.57 49.80
C PHE A 53 2.57 4.47 49.76
N LEU A 54 1.89 5.16 50.67
CA LEU A 54 0.43 5.20 50.70
C LEU A 54 -0.14 5.85 49.43
N ALA A 55 0.43 6.97 48.99
CA ALA A 55 -0.02 7.70 47.81
C ALA A 55 0.12 6.86 46.53
N VAL A 56 1.26 6.19 46.33
CA VAL A 56 1.48 5.30 45.18
C VAL A 56 0.48 4.14 45.21
N THR A 57 0.28 3.52 46.37
CA THR A 57 -0.64 2.38 46.52
C THR A 57 -2.08 2.79 46.23
N ALA A 58 -2.51 3.94 46.74
CA ALA A 58 -3.85 4.47 46.48
C ALA A 58 -4.08 4.73 44.98
N VAL A 59 -3.12 5.35 44.30
CA VAL A 59 -3.20 5.62 42.85
C VAL A 59 -3.27 4.32 42.05
N LEU A 60 -2.46 3.32 42.42
CA LEU A 60 -2.47 2.01 41.76
C LEU A 60 -3.84 1.32 41.91
N VAL A 61 -4.38 1.29 43.13
CA VAL A 61 -5.69 0.68 43.43
C VAL A 61 -6.81 1.41 42.69
N ILE A 62 -6.81 2.74 42.71
CA ILE A 62 -7.79 3.57 41.97
C ILE A 62 -7.69 3.31 40.48
N SER A 63 -6.46 3.25 39.93
CA SER A 63 -6.21 2.98 38.51
C SER A 63 -6.79 1.63 38.08
N VAL A 64 -6.45 0.56 38.81
CA VAL A 64 -6.94 -0.80 38.50
C VAL A 64 -8.46 -0.88 38.62
N SER A 65 -9.02 -0.28 39.68
CA SER A 65 -10.46 -0.28 39.92
C SER A 65 -11.23 0.45 38.81
N CYS A 66 -10.80 1.66 38.43
CA CYS A 66 -11.46 2.44 37.40
C CYS A 66 -11.29 1.83 36.00
N LEU A 67 -10.12 1.27 35.68
CA LEU A 67 -9.83 0.78 34.33
C LEU A 67 -10.34 -0.64 34.06
N LYS A 68 -10.47 -1.50 35.07
CA LYS A 68 -10.92 -2.89 34.88
C LYS A 68 -12.31 -3.16 35.41
N VAL A 69 -12.63 -2.70 36.61
CA VAL A 69 -13.87 -3.06 37.29
C VAL A 69 -15.06 -2.27 36.74
N LEU A 70 -14.89 -0.96 36.58
CA LEU A 70 -15.95 -0.08 36.07
C LEU A 70 -16.46 -0.46 34.67
N PRO A 71 -15.60 -0.65 33.64
CA PRO A 71 -16.09 -1.03 32.32
C PRO A 71 -16.66 -2.44 32.27
N PHE A 72 -16.21 -3.36 33.13
CA PHE A 72 -16.76 -4.71 33.23
C PHE A 72 -18.21 -4.70 33.73
N LEU A 73 -18.48 -3.95 34.81
CA LEU A 73 -19.83 -3.80 35.38
C LEU A 73 -20.79 -3.09 34.42
N LEU A 74 -20.31 -2.06 33.72
CA LEU A 74 -21.11 -1.35 32.72
C LEU A 74 -21.45 -2.23 31.50
N ARG A 75 -20.59 -3.19 31.15
CA ARG A 75 -20.81 -4.11 30.02
C ARG A 75 -21.79 -5.23 30.34
N GLN A 76 -21.78 -5.76 31.57
CA GLN A 76 -22.67 -6.85 31.96
C GLN A 76 -24.13 -6.42 32.16
N THR A 77 -24.37 -5.14 32.50
CA THR A 77 -25.69 -4.66 32.93
C THR A 77 -26.54 -4.06 31.81
N ALA A 78 -25.94 -3.68 30.68
CA ALA A 78 -26.66 -3.04 29.57
C ALA A 78 -27.09 -4.07 28.51
N PRO A 79 -28.41 -4.22 28.21
CA PRO A 79 -28.89 -5.04 27.10
C PRO A 79 -28.23 -4.64 25.77
N ALA A 80 -27.86 -5.63 24.94
CA ALA A 80 -27.16 -5.39 23.68
C ALA A 80 -27.91 -4.43 22.74
N ALA A 81 -29.25 -4.41 22.77
CA ALA A 81 -30.08 -3.50 21.99
C ALA A 81 -29.87 -2.02 22.39
N LEU A 82 -29.80 -1.73 23.68
CA LEU A 82 -29.54 -0.38 24.19
C LEU A 82 -28.12 0.08 23.87
N GLN A 83 -27.14 -0.83 23.91
CA GLN A 83 -25.77 -0.52 23.51
C GLN A 83 -25.68 -0.14 22.02
N ARG A 84 -26.40 -0.85 21.14
CA ARG A 84 -26.47 -0.51 19.71
C ARG A 84 -27.06 0.88 19.50
N LEU A 85 -28.21 1.17 20.12
CA LEU A 85 -28.87 2.48 20.01
C LEU A 85 -27.97 3.64 20.47
N ARG A 86 -27.29 3.48 21.61
CA ARG A 86 -26.35 4.50 22.12
C ARG A 86 -25.14 4.72 21.23
N ASN A 87 -24.73 3.70 20.47
CA ASN A 87 -23.55 3.77 19.60
C ASN A 87 -23.85 4.32 18.20
N VAL A 88 -25.12 4.42 17.78
CA VAL A 88 -25.52 4.95 16.46
C VAL A 88 -24.83 6.28 16.10
N PRO A 89 -24.89 7.36 16.92
CA PRO A 89 -24.28 8.63 16.54
C PRO A 89 -22.75 8.55 16.38
N TYR A 90 -22.09 7.67 17.12
CA TYR A 90 -20.65 7.47 17.03
C TYR A 90 -20.26 6.72 15.76
N LEU A 91 -21.06 5.72 15.37
CA LEU A 91 -20.86 5.00 14.11
C LEU A 91 -21.10 5.93 12.90
N GLN A 92 -22.14 6.76 12.93
CA GLN A 92 -22.38 7.77 11.89
C GLN A 92 -21.22 8.76 11.75
N THR A 93 -20.66 9.20 12.89
CA THR A 93 -19.46 10.05 12.89
C THR A 93 -18.27 9.33 12.29
N ARG A 94 -18.03 8.07 12.67
CA ARG A 94 -16.97 7.24 12.09
C ARG A 94 -17.15 7.07 10.59
N ASP A 95 -18.37 6.87 10.11
CA ASP A 95 -18.65 6.75 8.68
C ASP A 95 -18.36 8.06 7.94
N ALA A 96 -18.73 9.21 8.51
CA ALA A 96 -18.42 10.51 7.94
C ALA A 96 -16.89 10.77 7.86
N PHE A 97 -16.16 10.48 8.94
CA PHE A 97 -14.69 10.59 8.96
C PHE A 97 -14.04 9.60 8.01
N THR A 98 -14.57 8.39 7.88
CA THR A 98 -14.11 7.39 6.92
C THR A 98 -14.34 7.86 5.49
N ARG A 99 -15.52 8.36 5.14
CA ARG A 99 -15.76 8.94 3.80
C ARG A 99 -14.75 10.04 3.48
N ARG A 100 -14.48 10.94 4.43
CA ARG A 100 -13.46 11.98 4.27
C ARG A 100 -12.03 11.42 4.13
N ALA A 101 -11.68 10.40 4.91
CA ALA A 101 -10.35 9.79 4.94
C ALA A 101 -10.01 9.00 3.66
N TYR A 102 -11.03 8.45 3.00
CA TYR A 102 -10.88 7.65 1.78
C TYR A 102 -11.34 8.38 0.51
N GLY A 103 -11.85 9.62 0.63
CA GLY A 103 -12.41 10.37 -0.51
C GLY A 103 -13.64 9.71 -1.12
N MET A 104 -14.43 8.98 -0.33
CA MET A 104 -15.64 8.31 -0.80
C MET A 104 -16.83 9.28 -0.71
N GLU A 105 -17.38 9.67 -1.87
CA GLU A 105 -18.61 10.48 -1.94
C GLU A 105 -19.88 9.62 -1.89
N GLY A 106 -19.74 8.28 -1.94
CA GLY A 106 -20.85 7.32 -1.97
C GLY A 106 -21.05 6.47 -0.72
N ARG A 107 -22.01 5.53 -0.80
CA ARG A 107 -22.30 4.53 0.24
C ARG A 107 -21.12 3.54 0.36
N ILE A 108 -20.66 3.29 1.58
CA ILE A 108 -19.69 2.21 1.85
C ILE A 108 -20.44 0.88 1.69
N VAL A 109 -19.97 0.06 0.75
CA VAL A 109 -20.59 -1.21 0.39
C VAL A 109 -19.93 -2.35 1.20
N PRO A 110 -20.68 -3.33 1.74
CA PRO A 110 -20.11 -4.49 2.41
C PRO A 110 -19.16 -5.28 1.49
N ALA A 111 -18.14 -5.90 2.08
CA ALA A 111 -17.12 -6.66 1.35
C ALA A 111 -17.70 -7.81 0.50
N GLU A 112 -18.86 -8.36 0.89
CA GLU A 112 -19.57 -9.40 0.16
C GLU A 112 -20.18 -8.95 -1.18
N GLU A 113 -20.43 -7.66 -1.35
CA GLU A 113 -20.99 -7.08 -2.59
C GLU A 113 -19.87 -6.68 -3.58
N ILE A 114 -18.60 -6.74 -3.16
CA ILE A 114 -17.45 -6.36 -3.99
C ILE A 114 -17.02 -7.60 -4.80
N PRO A 115 -17.12 -7.59 -6.15
CA PRO A 115 -16.62 -8.69 -6.96
C PRO A 115 -15.13 -8.92 -6.69
N PRO A 116 -14.66 -10.19 -6.77
CA PRO A 116 -13.28 -10.51 -6.47
C PRO A 116 -12.34 -9.64 -7.33
N PRO A 117 -11.24 -9.12 -6.75
CA PRO A 117 -10.33 -8.24 -7.48
C PRO A 117 -9.87 -8.97 -8.74
N ARG A 118 -10.07 -8.34 -9.90
CA ARG A 118 -9.47 -8.81 -11.15
C ARG A 118 -7.97 -8.87 -10.89
N THR A 119 -7.43 -10.09 -10.92
CA THR A 119 -6.05 -10.40 -10.55
C THR A 119 -5.11 -9.37 -11.15
N SER A 120 -4.19 -8.88 -10.32
CA SER A 120 -3.03 -8.08 -10.71
C SER A 120 -2.54 -8.53 -12.07
N THR A 121 -2.48 -7.63 -13.05
CA THR A 121 -1.81 -7.93 -14.30
C THR A 121 -0.41 -8.40 -13.95
N ASP A 122 -0.19 -9.67 -14.25
CA ASP A 122 0.97 -10.44 -13.83
C ASP A 122 2.22 -9.78 -14.39
N SER A 123 3.36 -9.87 -13.70
CA SER A 123 4.65 -9.39 -14.23
C SER A 123 4.91 -9.97 -15.62
N ALA A 124 4.39 -11.16 -15.92
CA ALA A 124 4.41 -11.78 -17.24
C ALA A 124 3.70 -10.97 -18.32
N VAL A 125 2.54 -10.38 -18.04
CA VAL A 125 1.81 -9.55 -19.00
C VAL A 125 2.54 -8.21 -19.22
N SER A 126 3.06 -7.61 -18.14
CA SER A 126 3.87 -6.39 -18.26
C SER A 126 5.15 -6.63 -19.06
N ASN A 127 5.81 -7.78 -18.86
CA ASN A 127 6.99 -8.18 -19.63
C ASN A 127 6.65 -8.44 -21.10
N ALA A 128 5.52 -9.10 -21.39
CA ALA A 128 5.08 -9.35 -22.75
C ALA A 128 4.74 -8.05 -23.51
N ILE A 129 4.14 -7.07 -22.82
CA ILE A 129 3.90 -5.74 -23.39
C ILE A 129 5.24 -5.04 -23.64
N ALA A 130 6.14 -5.01 -22.65
CA ALA A 130 7.44 -4.37 -22.79
C ALA A 130 8.29 -4.99 -23.92
N ALA A 131 8.24 -6.30 -24.11
CA ALA A 131 8.98 -7.01 -25.17
C ALA A 131 8.54 -6.63 -26.59
N ARG A 132 7.34 -6.05 -26.77
CA ARG A 132 6.86 -5.55 -28.06
C ARG A 132 7.44 -4.18 -28.44
N TYR A 133 7.97 -3.45 -27.46
CA TYR A 133 8.53 -2.12 -27.67
C TYR A 133 10.05 -2.21 -27.58
N ASP A 134 10.68 -2.14 -28.76
CA ASP A 134 12.13 -2.16 -28.85
C ASP A 134 12.74 -0.97 -28.08
N GLY A 135 13.83 -1.22 -27.36
CA GLY A 135 14.50 -0.22 -26.53
C GLY A 135 13.81 0.12 -25.19
N SER A 136 12.78 -0.62 -24.74
CA SER A 136 12.20 -0.44 -23.40
C SER A 136 13.21 -0.76 -22.28
N LEU A 137 13.74 0.27 -21.63
CA LEU A 137 14.73 0.13 -20.56
C LEU A 137 14.09 -0.10 -19.18
N VAL A 138 12.90 0.45 -18.97
CA VAL A 138 12.19 0.54 -17.69
C VAL A 138 10.80 -0.07 -17.81
N TYR A 139 10.55 -1.13 -17.04
CA TYR A 139 9.27 -1.84 -17.01
C TYR A 139 9.04 -2.51 -15.64
N PRO A 140 7.79 -2.83 -15.25
CA PRO A 140 7.49 -3.48 -13.98
C PRO A 140 8.19 -4.84 -13.89
N GLY A 141 8.99 -5.07 -12.84
CA GLY A 141 9.77 -6.29 -12.65
C GLY A 141 11.14 -6.29 -13.35
N ALA A 142 11.54 -5.21 -14.01
CA ALA A 142 12.87 -5.10 -14.58
C ALA A 142 13.96 -5.15 -13.50
N SER A 143 15.00 -5.95 -13.73
CA SER A 143 16.10 -6.17 -12.80
C SER A 143 17.45 -6.07 -13.50
N GLY A 144 18.52 -5.91 -12.70
CA GLY A 144 19.89 -5.71 -13.20
C GLY A 144 20.12 -4.29 -13.72
N ALA A 145 21.36 -3.81 -13.61
CA ALA A 145 21.74 -2.53 -14.21
C ALA A 145 22.10 -2.73 -15.69
N VAL A 146 21.84 -1.73 -16.52
CA VAL A 146 22.23 -1.74 -17.94
C VAL A 146 22.98 -0.46 -18.27
N ILE A 147 24.03 -0.60 -19.07
CA ILE A 147 24.74 0.53 -19.67
C ILE A 147 24.11 0.81 -21.02
N VAL A 148 23.67 2.05 -21.23
CA VAL A 148 23.09 2.48 -22.51
C VAL A 148 23.82 3.72 -22.99
N GLY A 149 24.13 3.76 -24.28
CA GLY A 149 24.66 4.96 -24.93
C GLY A 149 23.55 6.00 -25.09
N ASP A 150 23.80 7.23 -24.64
CA ASP A 150 22.84 8.31 -24.74
C ASP A 150 23.44 9.50 -25.50
N SER A 151 23.41 9.43 -26.83
CA SER A 151 23.92 10.50 -27.69
C SER A 151 23.10 11.78 -27.59
N LEU A 152 21.81 11.68 -27.24
CA LEU A 152 20.86 12.79 -27.19
C LEU A 152 20.59 13.32 -25.77
N ASP A 153 21.26 12.74 -24.75
CA ASP A 153 21.10 13.06 -23.33
C ASP A 153 19.65 12.95 -22.79
N VAL A 154 18.85 12.05 -23.37
CA VAL A 154 17.40 11.93 -23.06
C VAL A 154 17.12 10.94 -21.94
N ILE A 155 18.02 10.00 -21.64
CA ILE A 155 17.84 8.96 -20.63
C ILE A 155 17.99 9.57 -19.22
N ALA A 156 16.99 9.37 -18.37
CA ALA A 156 16.97 9.81 -16.98
C ALA A 156 17.79 8.86 -16.09
N ALA A 157 19.10 8.86 -16.31
CA ALA A 157 20.09 8.10 -15.56
C ALA A 157 21.39 8.91 -15.44
N PRO A 158 22.15 8.74 -14.34
CA PRO A 158 23.46 9.37 -14.21
C PRO A 158 24.42 8.83 -15.29
N GLY A 159 25.31 9.71 -15.74
CA GLY A 159 26.43 9.31 -16.59
C GLY A 159 27.28 8.25 -15.88
N LEU A 160 27.82 7.30 -16.65
CA LEU A 160 28.63 6.23 -16.10
C LEU A 160 29.88 6.82 -15.42
N PRO A 161 30.09 6.56 -14.11
CA PRO A 161 31.27 7.05 -13.42
C PRO A 161 32.56 6.46 -14.03
N ARG A 162 33.66 7.21 -13.95
CA ARG A 162 34.98 6.82 -14.48
C ARG A 162 35.93 6.37 -13.35
N GLY A 163 36.95 5.59 -13.70
CA GLY A 163 38.03 5.18 -12.80
C GLY A 163 37.55 4.40 -11.57
N VAL A 164 38.06 4.73 -10.38
CA VAL A 164 37.75 4.03 -9.12
C VAL A 164 36.28 4.09 -8.72
N ARG A 165 35.53 5.14 -9.12
CA ARG A 165 34.08 5.21 -8.88
C ARG A 165 33.31 4.16 -9.69
N ARG A 166 33.79 3.84 -10.90
CA ARG A 166 33.26 2.76 -11.74
C ARG A 166 33.44 1.41 -11.07
N LEU A 167 34.66 1.16 -10.57
CA LEU A 167 35.01 -0.05 -9.84
C LEU A 167 34.18 -0.21 -8.56
N ALA A 168 34.01 0.87 -7.78
CA ALA A 168 33.17 0.85 -6.59
C ALA A 168 31.70 0.50 -6.93
N HIS A 169 31.17 1.04 -8.03
CA HIS A 169 29.82 0.71 -8.50
C HIS A 169 29.72 -0.76 -8.94
N ALA A 170 30.68 -1.24 -9.73
CA ALA A 170 30.77 -2.62 -10.18
C ALA A 170 30.84 -3.61 -9.01
N TRP A 171 31.65 -3.29 -8.00
CA TRP A 171 31.74 -4.06 -6.76
C TRP A 171 30.41 -4.04 -6.00
N SER A 172 29.79 -2.87 -5.82
CA SER A 172 28.51 -2.76 -5.08
C SER A 172 27.37 -3.54 -5.74
N GLN A 173 27.38 -3.64 -7.07
CA GLN A 173 26.36 -4.33 -7.86
C GLN A 173 26.74 -5.79 -8.16
N GLN A 174 27.93 -6.23 -7.73
CA GLN A 174 28.49 -7.54 -8.06
C GLN A 174 28.53 -7.82 -9.56
N ASP A 175 28.72 -6.77 -10.36
CA ASP A 175 28.74 -6.83 -11.82
C ASP A 175 30.02 -6.21 -12.37
N MET A 176 31.04 -7.07 -12.58
CA MET A 176 32.35 -6.65 -13.07
C MET A 176 32.36 -6.32 -14.56
N SER A 177 31.31 -6.70 -15.31
CA SER A 177 31.15 -6.30 -16.72
C SER A 177 31.08 -4.77 -16.85
N LEU A 178 30.63 -4.09 -15.80
CA LEU A 178 30.60 -2.65 -15.71
C LEU A 178 31.99 -2.02 -15.83
N VAL A 179 33.11 -2.72 -15.63
CA VAL A 179 34.50 -2.19 -15.72
C VAL A 179 35.18 -2.55 -17.05
N SER A 180 34.93 -3.75 -17.59
CA SER A 180 35.74 -4.35 -18.65
C SER A 180 35.19 -4.21 -20.08
N GLY A 181 33.96 -3.70 -20.26
CA GLY A 181 33.35 -3.58 -21.59
C GLY A 181 33.70 -2.30 -22.36
N ASP A 182 33.70 -2.39 -23.69
CA ASP A 182 33.69 -1.24 -24.61
C ASP A 182 32.44 -0.40 -24.37
N LEU A 183 32.64 0.89 -24.10
CA LEU A 183 31.57 1.79 -23.71
C LEU A 183 31.08 2.62 -24.90
N PRO A 184 29.75 2.73 -25.09
CA PRO A 184 29.22 3.68 -26.04
C PRO A 184 29.54 5.13 -25.62
N ARG A 185 29.55 6.05 -26.58
CA ARG A 185 29.70 7.49 -26.29
C ARG A 185 28.54 7.93 -25.38
N ASN A 186 28.85 8.76 -24.38
CA ASN A 186 27.88 9.20 -23.36
C ASN A 186 27.14 8.04 -22.67
N ALA A 187 27.88 7.00 -22.29
CA ALA A 187 27.34 5.89 -21.53
C ALA A 187 26.65 6.35 -20.23
N LYS A 188 25.40 5.92 -20.03
CA LYS A 188 24.63 6.12 -18.80
C LYS A 188 24.38 4.78 -18.12
N LEU A 189 24.37 4.81 -16.78
CA LEU A 189 24.11 3.63 -15.96
C LEU A 189 22.65 3.64 -15.50
N VAL A 190 21.80 2.82 -16.12
CA VAL A 190 20.41 2.67 -15.74
C VAL A 190 20.30 1.58 -14.66
N GLY A 191 20.52 1.97 -13.40
CA GLY A 191 20.42 1.04 -12.26
C GLY A 191 18.98 0.71 -11.88
N THR A 192 18.13 1.72 -11.70
CA THR A 192 16.73 1.53 -11.29
C THR A 192 15.83 1.40 -12.51
N ARG A 193 15.66 0.17 -12.98
CA ARG A 193 14.81 -0.17 -14.14
C ARG A 193 13.39 -0.58 -13.76
N ASP A 194 13.17 -1.08 -12.55
CA ASP A 194 11.82 -1.37 -12.09
C ASP A 194 11.02 -0.06 -11.90
N VAL A 195 9.84 0.01 -12.51
CA VAL A 195 8.97 1.20 -12.47
C VAL A 195 8.60 1.56 -11.03
N ARG A 196 8.28 0.56 -10.18
CA ARG A 196 7.87 0.81 -8.79
C ARG A 196 9.04 1.31 -7.96
N ALA A 197 10.21 0.71 -8.12
CA ALA A 197 11.44 1.13 -7.45
C ALA A 197 11.80 2.56 -7.83
N ARG A 198 11.68 2.92 -9.12
CA ARG A 198 11.91 4.28 -9.61
C ARG A 198 10.93 5.29 -9.03
N VAL A 199 9.64 4.99 -9.08
CA VAL A 199 8.62 5.86 -8.48
C VAL A 199 8.81 5.99 -6.95
N ARG A 200 9.25 4.93 -6.27
CA ARG A 200 9.55 4.95 -4.82
C ARG A 200 10.74 5.85 -4.51
N ALA A 201 11.76 5.87 -5.37
CA ALA A 201 12.91 6.73 -5.20
C ALA A 201 12.55 8.22 -5.39
N VAL A 202 11.64 8.53 -6.33
CA VAL A 202 11.21 9.91 -6.61
C VAL A 202 10.20 10.42 -5.57
N ALA A 203 9.26 9.57 -5.15
CA ALA A 203 8.13 9.95 -4.32
C ALA A 203 7.92 9.00 -3.12
N PRO A 204 8.89 8.91 -2.18
CA PRO A 204 8.92 7.87 -1.13
C PRO A 204 7.78 7.99 -0.11
N ILE A 205 7.20 9.19 0.03
CA ILE A 205 6.16 9.51 1.01
C ILE A 205 4.79 8.95 0.63
N PHE A 206 4.55 8.74 -0.67
CA PHE A 206 3.26 8.31 -1.15
C PHE A 206 3.26 6.81 -1.26
N ALA A 207 2.16 6.22 -0.83
CA ALA A 207 1.95 4.81 -1.03
C ALA A 207 1.57 4.54 -2.48
N GLN A 208 2.21 3.54 -3.06
CA GLN A 208 1.94 3.14 -4.44
C GLN A 208 0.74 2.22 -4.50
N GLY A 209 -0.06 2.39 -5.55
CA GLY A 209 -1.10 1.44 -5.95
C GLY A 209 -0.51 0.07 -6.25
N SER A 210 -1.33 -0.96 -6.15
CA SER A 210 -0.94 -2.36 -6.38
C SER A 210 -0.69 -2.67 -7.85
N TYR A 211 -1.04 -1.79 -8.78
CA TYR A 211 -0.96 -2.03 -10.22
C TYR A 211 -0.15 -0.94 -10.94
N ALA A 212 0.63 -1.36 -11.94
CA ALA A 212 1.33 -0.48 -12.88
C ALA A 212 0.71 -0.68 -14.27
N ALA A 213 -0.05 0.32 -14.73
CA ALA A 213 -0.81 0.20 -15.97
C ALA A 213 0.02 0.68 -17.17
N PRO A 214 -0.03 -0.01 -18.31
CA PRO A 214 0.56 0.49 -19.54
C PRO A 214 -0.29 1.65 -20.10
N LEU A 215 0.37 2.66 -20.62
CA LEU A 215 -0.20 3.80 -21.33
C LEU A 215 0.58 4.01 -22.63
N PHE A 216 -0.09 4.50 -23.68
CA PHE A 216 0.48 4.59 -25.02
C PHE A 216 0.31 5.99 -25.59
N ARG A 217 1.34 6.49 -26.26
CA ARG A 217 1.30 7.70 -27.10
C ARG A 217 1.97 7.38 -28.43
N GLY A 218 1.17 7.15 -29.47
CA GLY A 218 1.67 6.54 -30.71
C GLY A 218 2.45 5.26 -30.37
N ASP A 219 3.68 5.17 -30.85
CA ASP A 219 4.54 3.99 -30.65
C ASP A 219 5.32 4.01 -29.31
N THR A 220 5.07 4.99 -28.44
CA THR A 220 5.80 5.11 -27.18
C THR A 220 5.00 4.52 -26.02
N LEU A 221 5.61 3.56 -25.32
CA LEU A 221 5.08 2.97 -24.09
C LEU A 221 5.43 3.80 -22.85
N TYR A 222 4.44 4.01 -22.00
CA TYR A 222 4.52 4.62 -20.69
C TYR A 222 3.92 3.66 -19.65
N TRP A 223 4.36 3.80 -18.39
CA TRP A 223 3.80 3.08 -17.26
C TRP A 223 3.23 4.07 -16.27
N SER A 224 1.97 3.93 -15.90
CA SER A 224 1.34 4.71 -14.84
C SER A 224 1.23 3.92 -13.54
N ILE A 225 1.52 4.59 -12.43
CA ILE A 225 1.32 4.09 -11.06
C ILE A 225 0.57 5.16 -10.28
N GLU A 226 -0.54 4.77 -9.67
CA GLU A 226 -1.28 5.64 -8.77
C GLU A 226 -0.53 5.81 -7.44
N LEU A 227 -0.52 7.03 -6.93
CA LEU A 227 0.09 7.43 -5.68
C LEU A 227 -0.97 7.94 -4.70
N TYR A 228 -0.84 7.50 -3.46
CA TYR A 228 -1.81 7.75 -2.41
C TYR A 228 -1.15 8.36 -1.17
N SER A 229 -1.76 9.42 -0.64
CA SER A 229 -1.49 9.89 0.71
C SER A 229 -2.11 8.91 1.69
N ALA A 230 -1.33 8.46 2.66
CA ALA A 230 -1.80 7.44 3.57
C ALA A 230 -1.26 7.55 4.98
N SER A 231 -2.08 7.15 5.95
CA SER A 231 -1.75 7.19 7.36
C SER A 231 -2.56 6.17 8.16
N ASN A 232 -2.00 5.73 9.28
CA ASN A 232 -2.64 4.85 10.24
C ASN A 232 -3.18 5.63 11.46
N PHE A 233 -3.01 6.96 11.43
CA PHE A 233 -3.25 7.83 12.57
C PHE A 233 -4.40 8.82 12.32
N TYR A 234 -5.26 8.57 11.33
CA TYR A 234 -6.41 9.44 11.13
C TYR A 234 -7.52 9.09 12.13
N PRO A 235 -7.93 10.04 12.98
CA PRO A 235 -8.83 9.75 14.10
C PRO A 235 -10.23 9.42 13.61
N LEU A 236 -10.93 8.60 14.39
CA LEU A 236 -12.33 8.23 14.21
C LEU A 236 -12.66 7.53 12.88
N SER A 237 -11.67 7.13 12.08
CA SER A 237 -11.90 6.44 10.81
C SER A 237 -11.77 4.91 10.93
N ALA A 238 -12.49 4.21 10.06
CA ALA A 238 -12.34 2.79 9.87
C ALA A 238 -10.96 2.44 9.30
N HIS A 239 -10.40 1.35 9.82
CA HIS A 239 -9.13 0.83 9.37
C HIS A 239 -9.37 -0.28 8.34
N TYR A 240 -8.75 -0.16 7.17
CA TYR A 240 -8.80 -1.17 6.12
C TYR A 240 -7.40 -1.65 5.77
N ARG A 241 -7.28 -2.92 5.38
CA ARG A 241 -6.01 -3.50 4.93
C ARG A 241 -5.86 -3.26 3.43
N ILE A 242 -5.04 -2.28 3.07
CA ILE A 242 -4.80 -1.83 1.69
C ILE A 242 -3.31 -1.98 1.36
N ALA A 243 -3.01 -2.64 0.25
CA ALA A 243 -1.63 -2.93 -0.18
C ALA A 243 -0.79 -3.59 0.93
N GLY A 244 -1.37 -4.56 1.63
CA GLY A 244 -0.70 -5.34 2.69
C GLY A 244 -0.58 -4.65 4.04
N ALA A 245 -0.87 -3.35 4.13
CA ALA A 245 -0.81 -2.56 5.37
C ALA A 245 -2.20 -2.14 5.84
N GLU A 246 -2.42 -2.11 7.15
CA GLU A 246 -3.59 -1.46 7.74
C GLU A 246 -3.47 0.06 7.57
N ARG A 247 -4.54 0.72 7.16
CA ARG A 247 -4.60 2.17 6.92
C ARG A 247 -5.89 2.74 7.46
N ALA A 248 -5.84 3.96 7.99
CA ALA A 248 -7.00 4.73 8.45
C ALA A 248 -7.28 5.94 7.55
N TYR A 249 -6.34 6.25 6.65
CA TYR A 249 -6.42 7.32 5.67
C TYR A 249 -5.79 6.85 4.39
N PHE A 250 -6.46 7.07 3.28
CA PHE A 250 -5.99 6.65 1.96
C PHE A 250 -6.68 7.48 0.87
N ARG A 251 -6.01 8.55 0.40
CA ARG A 251 -6.54 9.41 -0.66
C ARG A 251 -5.61 9.44 -1.84
N HIS A 252 -6.17 9.42 -3.04
CA HIS A 252 -5.41 9.58 -4.28
C HIS A 252 -4.76 10.97 -4.29
N ALA A 253 -3.44 11.00 -4.47
CA ALA A 253 -2.61 12.19 -4.35
C ALA A 253 -2.05 12.61 -5.72
N ALA A 254 -1.59 11.64 -6.49
CA ALA A 254 -0.99 11.85 -7.79
C ALA A 254 -1.00 10.56 -8.62
N THR A 255 -0.72 10.67 -9.91
CA THR A 255 -0.40 9.54 -10.78
C THR A 255 1.00 9.76 -11.33
N ALA A 256 1.90 8.83 -11.05
CA ALA A 256 3.24 8.82 -11.61
C ALA A 256 3.20 8.18 -13.00
N VAL A 257 3.74 8.86 -14.00
CA VAL A 257 3.90 8.33 -15.36
C VAL A 257 5.39 8.21 -15.65
N VAL A 258 5.80 7.02 -16.10
CA VAL A 258 7.18 6.66 -16.36
C VAL A 258 7.34 6.29 -17.82
N HIS A 259 8.21 7.00 -18.53
CA HIS A 259 8.56 6.67 -19.91
C HIS A 259 9.39 5.38 -19.94
N SER A 260 8.99 4.40 -20.76
CA SER A 260 9.65 3.07 -20.80
C SER A 260 11.09 3.12 -21.30
N VAL A 261 11.36 3.86 -22.38
CA VAL A 261 12.70 4.02 -22.95
C VAL A 261 13.59 4.92 -22.10
N THR A 262 13.17 6.15 -21.82
CA THR A 262 14.04 7.14 -21.17
C THR A 262 14.10 6.98 -19.65
N GLY A 263 13.11 6.31 -19.04
CA GLY A 263 12.97 6.23 -17.59
C GLY A 263 12.60 7.54 -16.91
N ARG A 264 12.26 8.59 -17.67
CA ARG A 264 11.82 9.88 -17.10
C ARG A 264 10.49 9.67 -16.37
N THR A 265 10.42 10.16 -15.14
CA THR A 265 9.24 10.02 -14.27
C THR A 265 8.63 11.40 -14.05
N THR A 266 7.35 11.53 -14.37
CA THR A 266 6.58 12.76 -14.18
C THR A 266 5.42 12.45 -13.25
N LEU A 267 5.23 13.25 -12.20
CA LEU A 267 4.10 13.11 -11.28
C LEU A 267 2.99 14.07 -11.67
N PHE A 268 1.81 13.56 -11.95
CA PHE A 268 0.64 14.37 -12.23
C PHE A 268 -0.22 14.46 -10.97
N PRO A 269 -0.49 15.65 -10.42
CA PRO A 269 -1.32 15.79 -9.23
C PRO A 269 -2.75 15.30 -9.50
N ALA A 270 -3.44 14.83 -8.46
CA ALA A 270 -4.87 14.52 -8.54
C ALA A 270 -5.72 15.80 -8.67
N ASP A 271 -6.91 15.68 -9.25
CA ASP A 271 -7.84 16.82 -9.39
C ASP A 271 -8.27 17.35 -8.01
N MET A 272 -8.58 16.46 -7.08
CA MET A 272 -8.99 16.77 -5.72
C MET A 272 -7.90 16.44 -4.71
N LEU A 273 -6.94 17.35 -4.57
CA LEU A 273 -5.82 17.19 -3.65
C LEU A 273 -6.26 17.12 -2.20
N ASP A 274 -5.67 16.17 -1.48
CA ASP A 274 -5.77 16.11 -0.04
C ASP A 274 -4.77 17.05 0.67
N PRO A 275 -4.97 17.37 1.96
CA PRO A 275 -4.07 18.29 2.67
C PRO A 275 -2.60 17.86 2.68
N VAL A 276 -2.32 16.56 2.74
CA VAL A 276 -0.96 15.99 2.69
C VAL A 276 -0.38 16.19 1.29
N ALA A 277 -1.10 15.77 0.26
CA ALA A 277 -0.67 15.96 -1.13
C ALA A 277 -0.42 17.44 -1.46
N LYS A 278 -1.35 18.33 -1.05
CA LYS A 278 -1.24 19.78 -1.23
C LYS A 278 0.03 20.34 -0.60
N ALA A 279 0.32 19.96 0.65
CA ALA A 279 1.53 20.42 1.34
C ALA A 279 2.82 19.98 0.62
N TRP A 280 2.85 18.74 0.13
CA TRP A 280 4.01 18.21 -0.58
C TRP A 280 4.22 18.83 -1.96
N ILE A 281 3.16 19.03 -2.73
CA ILE A 281 3.21 19.73 -4.01
C ILE A 281 3.69 21.17 -3.81
N SER A 282 3.17 21.88 -2.80
CA SER A 282 3.65 23.22 -2.45
C SER A 282 5.13 23.26 -2.09
N ARG A 283 5.65 22.23 -1.42
CA ARG A 283 7.05 22.17 -0.97
C ARG A 283 8.04 21.79 -2.08
N TYR A 284 7.60 21.00 -3.06
CA TYR A 284 8.42 20.48 -4.16
C TYR A 284 7.70 20.62 -5.51
N PRO A 285 7.38 21.84 -5.96
CA PRO A 285 6.58 22.05 -7.17
C PRO A 285 7.25 21.46 -8.42
N GLY A 286 8.59 21.46 -8.49
CA GLY A 286 9.34 20.91 -9.63
C GLY A 286 9.28 19.38 -9.79
N LEU A 287 8.74 18.65 -8.81
CA LEU A 287 8.50 17.20 -8.96
C LEU A 287 7.19 16.88 -9.67
N PHE A 288 6.28 17.85 -9.75
CA PHE A 288 4.93 17.67 -10.28
C PHE A 288 4.77 18.43 -11.60
N ALA A 289 3.99 17.83 -12.50
CA ALA A 289 3.56 18.50 -13.72
C ALA A 289 2.62 19.66 -13.38
N SER A 290 2.65 20.68 -14.23
CA SER A 290 1.69 21.79 -14.21
C SER A 290 0.32 21.29 -14.65
N GLY A 291 -0.57 21.06 -13.69
CA GLY A 291 -1.96 20.66 -13.92
C GLY A 291 -2.24 19.17 -13.68
N ALA A 292 -3.41 18.88 -13.12
CA ALA A 292 -3.92 17.53 -12.99
C ALA A 292 -4.33 17.00 -14.38
N ALA A 293 -4.16 15.68 -14.60
CA ALA A 293 -4.70 14.97 -15.76
C ALA A 293 -4.31 15.46 -17.17
N SER A 294 -3.34 16.38 -17.36
CA SER A 294 -2.91 16.83 -18.70
C SER A 294 -2.43 15.68 -19.60
N TRP A 295 -2.02 14.57 -19.00
CA TRP A 295 -1.63 13.35 -19.70
C TRP A 295 -2.79 12.52 -20.24
N GLN A 296 -4.01 12.64 -19.70
CA GLN A 296 -5.14 11.75 -20.04
C GLN A 296 -5.71 11.98 -21.44
N GLY A 297 -5.57 13.19 -21.99
CA GLY A 297 -5.94 13.48 -23.38
C GLY A 297 -4.90 13.02 -24.42
N GLU A 298 -3.67 12.76 -23.98
CA GLU A 298 -2.52 12.44 -24.85
C GLU A 298 -2.04 10.98 -24.72
N LEU A 299 -2.54 10.24 -23.71
CA LEU A 299 -2.14 8.87 -23.43
C LEU A 299 -3.37 7.95 -23.44
N SER A 300 -3.34 6.97 -24.34
CA SER A 300 -4.35 5.92 -24.45
C SER A 300 -4.02 4.76 -23.52
N SER A 301 -5.04 4.15 -22.91
CA SER A 301 -4.91 2.86 -22.22
C SER A 301 -4.98 1.67 -23.18
N ALA A 302 -5.43 1.90 -24.42
CA ALA A 302 -5.44 0.92 -25.49
C ALA A 302 -4.13 1.02 -26.31
N PRO A 303 -3.52 -0.12 -26.70
CA PRO A 303 -2.39 -0.12 -27.62
C PRO A 303 -2.79 0.49 -28.98
N PRO A 304 -1.85 1.03 -29.76
CA PRO A 304 -2.11 1.53 -31.11
C PRO A 304 -2.79 0.47 -31.99
N SER A 305 -3.69 0.88 -32.87
CA SER A 305 -4.54 -0.04 -33.65
C SER A 305 -3.89 -0.64 -34.90
N ASP A 306 -2.63 -0.32 -35.22
CA ASP A 306 -2.10 -0.58 -36.56
C ASP A 306 -0.79 -1.39 -36.51
N ILE A 307 -0.92 -2.72 -36.61
CA ILE A 307 0.05 -3.58 -37.32
C ILE A 307 -0.81 -4.56 -38.13
N ASP A 308 -0.64 -4.52 -39.46
CA ASP A 308 -1.32 -5.33 -40.48
C ASP A 308 -1.85 -6.69 -40.01
N GLY A 309 -3.15 -6.94 -40.22
CA GLY A 309 -3.77 -8.15 -40.78
C GLY A 309 -3.39 -9.57 -40.33
N THR A 310 -2.40 -9.77 -39.48
CA THR A 310 -1.90 -11.07 -39.04
C THR A 310 -1.38 -10.92 -37.62
N VAL A 311 -2.00 -11.69 -36.73
CA VAL A 311 -1.72 -11.74 -35.29
C VAL A 311 -2.32 -10.57 -34.51
N GLN A 312 -3.67 -10.58 -34.41
CA GLN A 312 -4.28 -10.32 -33.10
C GLN A 312 -3.45 -11.09 -32.05
N PRO A 313 -3.22 -10.54 -30.85
CA PRO A 313 -2.79 -11.39 -29.76
C PRO A 313 -3.88 -12.46 -29.59
N GLN A 314 -3.64 -13.66 -30.11
CA GLN A 314 -3.63 -14.75 -29.16
C GLN A 314 -2.73 -14.22 -28.05
N MET A 315 -3.34 -13.84 -26.92
CA MET A 315 -2.67 -13.88 -25.64
C MET A 315 -1.69 -15.04 -25.73
N PRO A 316 -0.41 -14.92 -25.32
CA PRO A 316 0.40 -16.13 -25.18
C PRO A 316 -0.52 -17.10 -24.46
N SER A 317 -0.91 -18.18 -25.13
CA SER A 317 -1.86 -19.15 -24.62
C SER A 317 -1.11 -20.00 -23.60
N THR A 318 -0.40 -19.33 -22.71
CA THR A 318 -0.11 -19.72 -21.35
C THR A 318 -1.33 -19.27 -20.53
N ASP A 319 -2.50 -19.88 -20.52
CA ASP A 319 -3.10 -21.05 -21.14
C ASP A 319 -4.46 -21.01 -20.41
N SER A 320 -5.46 -20.29 -20.95
CA SER A 320 -6.76 -20.09 -20.26
C SER A 320 -7.42 -21.44 -19.97
N THR A 321 -7.15 -22.41 -20.84
CA THR A 321 -7.39 -23.83 -20.68
C THR A 321 -6.61 -24.45 -19.52
N PHE A 322 -5.31 -24.19 -19.35
CA PHE A 322 -4.57 -24.59 -18.15
C PHE A 322 -5.14 -23.99 -16.88
N ARG A 323 -5.40 -22.67 -16.86
CA ARG A 323 -5.97 -21.98 -15.69
C ARG A 323 -7.36 -22.52 -15.33
N ALA A 324 -8.21 -22.78 -16.33
CA ALA A 324 -9.51 -23.42 -16.14
C ALA A 324 -9.36 -24.87 -15.63
N ARG A 325 -8.43 -25.65 -16.17
CA ARG A 325 -8.12 -27.02 -15.75
C ARG A 325 -7.56 -27.07 -14.33
N THR A 326 -6.62 -26.20 -13.96
CA THR A 326 -6.10 -26.10 -12.59
C THR A 326 -7.18 -25.68 -11.60
N THR A 327 -8.05 -24.73 -11.98
CA THR A 327 -9.15 -24.28 -11.10
C THR A 327 -10.18 -25.40 -10.90
N ALA A 328 -10.50 -26.16 -11.95
CA ALA A 328 -11.37 -27.32 -11.86
C ALA A 328 -10.78 -28.43 -10.98
N LEU A 329 -9.48 -28.72 -11.12
CA LEU A 329 -8.77 -29.70 -10.28
C LEU A 329 -8.74 -29.26 -8.81
N TYR A 330 -8.48 -27.97 -8.54
CA TYR A 330 -8.45 -27.44 -7.17
C TYR A 330 -9.83 -27.50 -6.49
N ASN A 331 -10.89 -27.14 -7.22
CA ASN A 331 -12.27 -27.23 -6.71
C ASN A 331 -12.67 -28.69 -6.46
N ARG A 332 -12.25 -29.63 -7.31
CA ARG A 332 -12.50 -31.06 -7.15
C ARG A 332 -11.76 -31.64 -5.96
N MET A 333 -10.49 -31.27 -5.74
CA MET A 333 -9.74 -31.65 -4.53
C MET A 333 -10.41 -31.11 -3.27
N ARG A 334 -10.88 -29.86 -3.29
CA ARG A 334 -11.57 -29.25 -2.16
C ARG A 334 -12.88 -29.95 -1.82
N ALA A 335 -13.65 -30.33 -2.84
CA ALA A 335 -14.87 -31.11 -2.67
C ALA A 335 -14.59 -32.50 -2.09
N ALA A 336 -13.54 -33.19 -2.59
CA ALA A 336 -13.13 -34.50 -2.09
C ALA A 336 -12.66 -34.46 -0.63
N LEU A 337 -11.93 -33.41 -0.24
CA LEU A 337 -11.56 -33.14 1.16
C LEU A 337 -12.77 -32.89 2.05
N ALA A 338 -13.75 -32.12 1.56
CA ALA A 338 -14.98 -31.82 2.30
C ALA A 338 -15.87 -33.06 2.48
N SER A 339 -15.82 -34.01 1.55
CA SER A 339 -16.56 -35.29 1.62
C SER A 339 -15.78 -36.42 2.28
N GLY A 340 -14.53 -36.20 2.70
CA GLY A 340 -13.67 -37.23 3.30
C GLY A 340 -13.15 -38.29 2.32
N ASP A 341 -13.29 -38.08 1.02
CA ASP A 341 -12.85 -39.01 -0.02
C ASP A 341 -11.38 -38.75 -0.42
N LEU A 342 -10.48 -39.36 0.36
CA LEU A 342 -9.03 -39.24 0.17
C LEU A 342 -8.54 -39.90 -1.14
N GLY A 343 -9.27 -40.88 -1.67
CA GLY A 343 -8.92 -41.55 -2.92
C GLY A 343 -9.07 -40.62 -4.12
N THR A 344 -10.22 -39.93 -4.20
CA THR A 344 -10.46 -38.93 -5.25
C THR A 344 -9.52 -37.72 -5.12
N PHE A 345 -9.16 -37.34 -3.89
CA PHE A 345 -8.16 -36.29 -3.66
C PHE A 345 -6.79 -36.67 -4.23
N GLY A 346 -6.28 -37.86 -3.91
CA GLY A 346 -4.97 -38.34 -4.37
C GLY A 346 -4.87 -38.38 -5.89
N ALA A 347 -5.85 -38.99 -6.56
CA ALA A 347 -5.88 -39.05 -8.02
C ALA A 347 -5.92 -37.66 -8.68
N THR A 348 -6.67 -36.72 -8.10
CA THR A 348 -6.76 -35.35 -8.61
C THR A 348 -5.45 -34.57 -8.39
N PHE A 349 -4.75 -34.83 -7.29
CA PHE A 349 -3.44 -34.26 -6.98
C PHE A 349 -2.35 -34.73 -7.95
N ASP A 350 -2.31 -36.04 -8.26
CA ASP A 350 -1.35 -36.59 -9.24
C ASP A 350 -1.59 -36.01 -10.64
N THR A 351 -2.87 -35.84 -11.01
CA THR A 351 -3.25 -35.21 -12.28
C THR A 351 -2.79 -33.75 -12.37
N LEU A 352 -2.85 -33.02 -11.25
CA LEU A 352 -2.31 -31.66 -11.16
C LEU A 352 -0.78 -31.65 -11.26
N GLY A 353 -0.10 -32.59 -10.62
CA GLY A 353 1.35 -32.74 -10.70
C GLY A 353 1.84 -32.97 -12.13
N MET A 354 1.18 -33.87 -12.87
CA MET A 354 1.47 -34.10 -14.29
C MET A 354 1.26 -32.83 -15.14
N LEU A 355 0.17 -32.10 -14.90
CA LEU A 355 -0.16 -30.86 -15.61
C LEU A 355 0.93 -29.78 -15.40
N VAL A 356 1.48 -29.67 -14.19
CA VAL A 356 2.51 -28.67 -13.84
C VAL A 356 3.91 -29.08 -14.32
N SER A 357 4.16 -30.38 -14.49
CA SER A 357 5.48 -30.92 -14.87
C SER A 357 5.84 -30.82 -16.36
N GLN A 358 4.92 -30.44 -17.24
CA GLN A 358 5.22 -30.33 -18.67
C GLN A 358 6.11 -29.11 -18.98
N PRO A 359 7.23 -29.27 -19.72
CA PRO A 359 8.08 -28.16 -20.11
C PRO A 359 7.33 -27.25 -21.10
N ARG A 360 7.28 -25.95 -20.79
CA ARG A 360 6.72 -24.93 -21.68
C ARG A 360 7.53 -24.92 -22.99
N GLN A 361 6.92 -25.37 -24.09
CA GLN A 361 7.46 -25.18 -25.44
C GLN A 361 7.10 -23.80 -25.97
#